data_AF-A0A973IZH1-F1
#
_entry.id   AF-A0A973IZH1-F1
#
_cell.length_a   1.000
_cell.length_b   1.000
_cell.length_c   1.000
_cell.angle_alpha   90.00
_cell.angle_beta   90.00
_cell.angle_gamma   90.00
#
_symmetry.space_group_name_H-M   'P 1'
#
loop_
_entity.id
_entity.type
_entity.pdbx_description
1 polymer ?
#
loop_
_entity_poly.entity_id
_entity_poly.type
_entity_poly.pdbx_seq_one_letter_code
_entity_poly.pdbx_strand_id
1 'polypeptide(L)'
;MSFQRNLSNIIGWRSPRKIVVIESDDWGSIRMPSRKVFEELTVLGVDLTSGEGFRYNRYDSLATVDDLSALFDLLASCKGGDEKPAVFTAVSVVANPDFDKIRGSNYQDYYYEPFTETLKR
;
A
#
# COMPACT_ATOMS: atom_id res chain seq x y z
N MET A 1 20.35 -11.78 -11.13
CA MET A 1 21.15 -10.60 -10.72
C MET A 1 22.51 -10.67 -11.42
N SER A 2 23.02 -9.56 -11.95
CA SER A 2 24.27 -9.52 -12.71
C SER A 2 25.49 -9.69 -11.79
N PHE A 3 26.50 -10.45 -12.25
CA PHE A 3 27.77 -10.72 -11.56
C PHE A 3 28.48 -9.43 -11.11
N GLN A 4 28.42 -8.37 -11.94
CA GLN A 4 29.02 -7.07 -11.64
C GLN A 4 28.42 -6.41 -10.39
N ARG A 5 27.09 -6.53 -10.19
CA ARG A 5 26.40 -5.96 -9.02
C ARG A 5 26.79 -6.68 -7.72
N ASN A 6 27.05 -7.99 -7.78
CA ASN A 6 27.55 -8.72 -6.62
C ASN A 6 28.99 -8.31 -6.29
N LEU A 7 29.83 -8.09 -7.31
CA LEU A 7 31.23 -7.67 -7.13
C LEU A 7 31.32 -6.26 -6.50
N SER A 8 30.48 -5.32 -6.92
CA SER A 8 30.45 -3.97 -6.31
C SER A 8 30.01 -4.00 -4.84
N ASN A 9 29.15 -4.95 -4.46
CA ASN A 9 28.67 -5.10 -3.09
C ASN A 9 29.72 -5.70 -2.13
N ILE A 10 30.83 -6.24 -2.64
CA ILE A 10 31.90 -6.85 -1.81
C ILE A 10 32.53 -5.81 -0.86
N ILE A 11 32.70 -4.57 -1.29
CA ILE A 11 33.32 -3.48 -0.51
C ILE A 11 32.32 -2.88 0.50
N GLY A 12 31.02 -3.18 0.36
CA GLY A 12 29.97 -2.67 1.23
C GLY A 12 29.98 -3.25 2.64
N TRP A 13 29.12 -2.69 3.49
CA TRP A 13 28.90 -3.17 4.85
C TRP A 13 28.48 -4.64 4.87
N ARG A 14 29.05 -5.41 5.80
CA ARG A 14 28.74 -6.83 6.00
C ARG A 14 28.41 -7.10 7.44
N SER A 15 27.56 -8.10 7.64
CA SER A 15 27.17 -8.56 8.97
C SER A 15 26.92 -10.06 8.95
N PRO A 16 27.28 -10.79 10.02
CA PRO A 16 26.88 -12.19 10.17
C PRO A 16 25.39 -12.34 10.55
N ARG A 17 24.70 -11.24 10.85
CA ARG A 17 23.27 -11.23 11.21
C ARG A 17 22.43 -11.59 10.00
N LYS A 18 21.39 -12.41 10.21
CA LYS A 18 20.31 -12.60 9.24
C LYS A 18 19.30 -11.47 9.45
N ILE A 19 19.17 -10.59 8.46
CA ILE A 19 18.33 -9.39 8.54
C ILE A 19 17.26 -9.48 7.45
N VAL A 20 16.01 -9.26 7.84
CA VAL A 20 14.89 -9.04 6.92
C VAL A 20 14.50 -7.57 7.06
N VAL A 21 14.41 -6.86 5.95
CA VAL A 21 13.94 -5.48 5.88
C VAL A 21 12.67 -5.47 5.06
N ILE A 22 11.65 -4.79 5.56
CA ILE A 22 10.38 -4.58 4.86
C ILE A 22 10.29 -3.10 4.52
N GLU A 23 10.10 -2.80 3.25
CA GLU A 23 9.81 -1.46 2.74
C GLU A 23 8.40 -1.49 2.15
N SER A 24 7.51 -0.67 2.70
CA SER A 24 6.10 -0.64 2.30
C SER A 24 5.52 0.75 2.55
N ASP A 25 4.99 1.35 1.49
CA ASP A 25 4.40 2.68 1.43
C ASP A 25 2.94 2.66 0.96
N ASP A 26 2.35 3.86 0.78
CA ASP A 26 0.99 4.10 0.30
C ASP A 26 -0.16 3.52 1.14
N TRP A 27 0.09 3.21 2.41
CA TRP A 27 -0.96 2.75 3.32
C TRP A 27 -2.09 3.77 3.39
N GLY A 28 -3.34 3.30 3.27
CA GLY A 28 -4.50 4.18 3.35
C GLY A 28 -4.94 4.83 2.04
N SER A 29 -4.24 4.55 0.95
CA SER A 29 -4.67 4.94 -0.39
C SER A 29 -5.99 4.26 -0.77
N ILE A 30 -6.84 4.99 -1.47
CA ILE A 30 -8.07 4.46 -2.06
C ILE A 30 -7.88 4.25 -3.56
N ARG A 31 -7.93 2.98 -3.99
CA ARG A 31 -7.89 2.58 -5.40
C ARG A 31 -9.19 1.93 -5.85
N MET A 32 -9.20 0.61 -6.04
CA MET A 32 -10.35 -0.10 -6.58
C MET A 32 -11.25 -0.56 -5.43
N PRO A 33 -12.47 -0.02 -5.28
CA PRO A 33 -13.28 -0.26 -4.08
C PRO A 33 -13.88 -1.67 -4.01
N SER A 34 -14.02 -2.34 -5.15
CA SER A 34 -14.47 -3.74 -5.19
C SER A 34 -14.23 -4.36 -6.56
N ARG A 35 -14.24 -5.69 -6.59
CA ARG A 35 -14.27 -6.47 -7.83
C ARG A 35 -15.47 -6.13 -8.72
N LYS A 36 -16.63 -5.85 -8.12
CA LYS A 36 -17.85 -5.48 -8.84
C LYS A 36 -17.62 -4.20 -9.65
N VAL A 37 -17.05 -3.17 -9.02
CA VAL A 37 -16.72 -1.89 -9.69
C VAL A 37 -15.65 -2.09 -10.77
N PHE A 38 -14.64 -2.93 -10.53
CA PHE A 38 -13.65 -3.28 -11.55
C PHE A 38 -14.31 -3.87 -12.81
N GLU A 39 -15.23 -4.82 -12.63
CA GLU A 39 -15.95 -5.46 -13.74
C GLU A 39 -16.86 -4.47 -14.49
N GLU A 40 -17.59 -3.62 -13.76
CA GLU A 40 -18.42 -2.55 -14.34
C GLU A 40 -17.60 -1.56 -15.18
N LEU A 41 -16.49 -1.06 -14.65
CA LEU A 41 -15.59 -0.15 -15.38
C LEU A 41 -14.98 -0.81 -16.61
N THR A 42 -14.64 -2.09 -16.53
CA THR A 42 -14.13 -2.86 -17.68
C THR A 42 -15.18 -2.95 -18.79
N VAL A 43 -16.45 -3.21 -18.45
CA VAL A 43 -17.57 -3.25 -19.41
C VAL A 43 -17.81 -1.87 -20.05
N LEU A 44 -17.58 -0.79 -19.30
CA LEU A 44 -17.63 0.58 -19.81
C LEU A 44 -16.44 0.96 -20.71
N GLY A 45 -15.48 0.05 -20.91
CA GLY A 45 -14.33 0.25 -21.79
C GLY A 45 -13.16 0.98 -21.14
N VAL A 46 -13.15 1.12 -19.81
CA VAL A 46 -11.97 1.64 -19.09
C VAL A 46 -10.87 0.59 -19.13
N ASP A 47 -9.69 0.97 -19.60
CA ASP A 47 -8.55 0.08 -19.60
C ASP A 47 -7.93 -0.03 -18.20
N LEU A 48 -8.31 -1.09 -17.50
CA LEU A 48 -7.79 -1.42 -16.17
C LEU A 48 -6.69 -2.47 -16.20
N THR A 49 -6.37 -3.01 -17.39
CA THR A 49 -5.56 -4.23 -17.55
C THR A 49 -4.24 -4.01 -18.26
N SER A 50 -4.09 -2.92 -19.02
CA SER A 50 -2.81 -2.60 -19.63
C SER A 50 -1.84 -1.97 -18.62
N GLY A 51 -0.55 -2.22 -18.86
CA GLY A 51 0.54 -1.58 -18.13
C GLY A 51 0.70 -2.01 -16.67
N GLU A 52 1.51 -1.23 -15.95
CA GLU A 52 1.92 -1.52 -14.57
C GLU A 52 0.77 -1.36 -13.55
N GLY A 53 -0.28 -0.63 -13.92
CA GLY A 53 -1.45 -0.35 -13.09
C GLY A 53 -2.33 -1.58 -12.79
N PHE A 54 -2.28 -2.60 -13.65
CA PHE A 54 -3.17 -3.77 -13.55
C PHE A 54 -3.10 -4.46 -12.19
N ARG A 55 -1.90 -4.61 -11.62
CA ARG A 55 -1.70 -5.25 -10.32
C ARG A 55 -2.44 -4.51 -9.21
N TYR A 56 -2.33 -3.18 -9.21
CA TYR A 56 -2.98 -2.34 -8.22
C TYR A 56 -4.50 -2.31 -8.45
N ASN A 57 -4.96 -2.14 -9.69
CA ASN A 57 -6.39 -2.14 -9.99
C ASN A 57 -7.10 -3.45 -9.59
N ARG A 58 -6.36 -4.57 -9.59
CA ARG A 58 -6.92 -5.89 -9.30
C ARG A 58 -6.85 -6.28 -7.83
N TYR A 59 -5.82 -5.86 -7.11
CA TYR A 59 -5.51 -6.37 -5.77
C TYR A 59 -5.42 -5.29 -4.68
N ASP A 60 -5.39 -4.01 -5.05
CA ASP A 60 -5.22 -2.91 -4.12
C ASP A 60 -6.57 -2.29 -3.74
N SER A 61 -6.79 -2.19 -2.43
CA SER A 61 -7.98 -1.63 -1.80
C SER A 61 -7.60 -1.04 -0.46
N LEU A 62 -8.46 -0.18 0.09
CA LEU A 62 -8.25 0.40 1.42
C LEU A 62 -8.09 -0.71 2.46
N ALA A 63 -6.94 -0.72 3.14
CA ALA A 63 -6.69 -1.63 4.25
C ALA A 63 -7.66 -1.34 5.40
N THR A 64 -8.35 -2.37 5.88
CA THR A 64 -9.30 -2.24 6.98
C THR A 64 -8.60 -2.19 8.33
N VAL A 65 -9.35 -1.85 9.38
CA VAL A 65 -8.87 -1.94 10.76
C VAL A 65 -8.43 -3.37 11.10
N ASP A 66 -9.16 -4.38 10.62
CA ASP A 66 -8.85 -5.79 10.87
C ASP A 66 -7.57 -6.21 10.14
N ASP A 67 -7.36 -5.77 8.89
CA ASP A 67 -6.15 -6.05 8.12
C ASP A 67 -4.90 -5.50 8.82
N LEU A 68 -4.97 -4.23 9.24
CA LEU A 68 -3.88 -3.56 9.95
C LEU A 68 -3.62 -4.21 11.31
N SER A 69 -4.67 -4.53 12.07
CA SER A 69 -4.54 -5.20 13.37
C SER A 69 -3.87 -6.56 13.21
N ALA A 70 -4.33 -7.38 12.27
CA ALA A 70 -3.74 -8.69 11.99
C ALA A 70 -2.26 -8.59 11.59
N LEU A 71 -1.89 -7.60 10.78
CA LEU A 71 -0.51 -7.35 10.40
C LEU A 71 0.35 -6.99 11.62
N PHE A 72 -0.08 -6.02 12.43
CA PHE A 72 0.69 -5.58 13.59
C PHE A 72 0.78 -6.65 14.68
N ASP A 73 -0.28 -7.43 14.90
CA ASP A 73 -0.27 -8.55 15.83
C ASP A 73 0.70 -9.65 15.38
N LEU A 74 0.69 -9.98 14.08
CA LEU A 74 1.64 -10.94 13.51
C LEU A 74 3.09 -10.47 13.68
N LEU A 75 3.36 -9.21 13.36
CA LEU A 75 4.70 -8.62 13.49
C LEU A 75 5.17 -8.58 14.96
N ALA A 76 4.27 -8.26 15.88
CA ALA A 76 4.53 -8.27 17.31
C ALA A 76 4.83 -9.70 17.84
N SER A 77 4.21 -10.73 17.25
CA SER A 77 4.46 -12.13 17.61
C SER A 77 5.82 -12.65 17.11
N CYS A 78 6.36 -12.06 16.04
CA CYS A 78 7.63 -12.47 15.44
C CYS A 78 8.82 -11.83 16.17
N LYS A 79 9.56 -12.62 16.96
CA LYS A 79 10.75 -12.13 17.66
C LYS A 79 12.04 -12.45 16.92
N GLY A 80 12.93 -11.46 16.86
CA GLY A 80 14.29 -11.62 16.37
C GLY A 80 15.20 -12.34 17.36
N GLY A 81 16.45 -12.57 16.98
CA GLY A 81 17.46 -13.15 17.87
C GLY A 81 17.86 -12.27 19.06
N ASP A 82 17.35 -11.03 19.13
CA ASP A 82 17.47 -10.11 20.26
C ASP A 82 16.20 -10.08 21.14
N GLU A 83 15.29 -11.04 20.94
CA GLU A 83 13.99 -11.17 21.64
C GLU A 83 13.04 -9.97 21.45
N LYS A 84 13.33 -9.08 20.50
CA LYS A 84 12.48 -7.95 20.16
C LYS A 84 11.51 -8.31 19.03
N PRO A 85 10.28 -7.79 19.07
CA PRO A 85 9.34 -7.97 17.96
C PRO A 85 9.84 -7.29 16.68
N ALA A 86 9.28 -7.70 15.54
CA ALA A 86 9.54 -7.04 14.28
C ALA A 86 9.10 -5.55 14.34
N VAL A 87 9.92 -4.67 13.79
CA VAL A 87 9.61 -3.24 13.68
C VAL A 87 9.00 -2.99 12.31
N PHE A 88 7.88 -2.28 12.27
CA PHE A 88 7.20 -1.89 11.05
C PHE A 88 6.60 -0.50 11.20
N THR A 89 6.65 0.27 10.12
CA THR A 89 6.02 1.58 10.04
C THR A 89 5.19 1.60 8.78
N ALA A 90 3.86 1.62 8.94
CA ALA A 90 2.95 1.82 7.83
C ALA A 90 3.07 3.27 7.37
N VAL A 91 3.86 3.52 6.31
CA VAL A 91 3.98 4.85 5.73
C VAL A 91 2.68 5.14 4.98
N SER A 92 1.83 5.96 5.58
CA SER A 92 0.50 6.24 5.06
C SER A 92 0.43 7.52 4.23
N VAL A 93 -0.58 7.58 3.36
CA VAL A 93 -0.99 8.84 2.74
C VAL A 93 -1.55 9.81 3.79
N VAL A 94 -1.48 11.11 3.52
CA VAL A 94 -2.00 12.15 4.44
C VAL A 94 -3.47 12.48 4.18
N ALA A 95 -3.94 12.29 2.95
CA ALA A 95 -5.27 12.64 2.50
C ALA A 95 -5.68 11.82 1.28
N ASN A 96 -6.98 11.70 1.07
CA ASN A 96 -7.59 11.09 -0.10
C ASN A 96 -8.61 12.02 -0.76
N PRO A 97 -9.00 11.79 -2.03
CA PRO A 97 -10.06 12.56 -2.67
C PRO A 97 -11.40 12.44 -1.91
N ASP A 98 -12.05 13.58 -1.66
CA ASP A 98 -13.43 13.62 -1.17
C ASP A 98 -14.37 13.51 -2.38
N PHE A 99 -14.70 12.28 -2.77
CA PHE A 99 -15.49 12.02 -3.97
C PHE A 99 -16.87 12.66 -3.95
N ASP A 100 -17.49 12.82 -2.78
CA ASP A 100 -18.83 13.39 -2.67
C ASP A 100 -18.81 14.91 -2.87
N LYS A 101 -17.83 15.62 -2.29
CA LYS A 101 -17.64 17.05 -2.58
C LYS A 101 -17.22 17.31 -4.02
N ILE A 102 -16.30 16.50 -4.55
CA ILE A 102 -15.88 16.59 -5.96
C ILE A 102 -17.10 16.43 -6.88
N ARG A 103 -17.92 15.39 -6.66
CA ARG A 103 -19.17 15.19 -7.40
C ARG A 103 -20.13 16.37 -7.22
N GLY A 104 -20.28 16.88 -6.00
CA GLY A 104 -21.12 18.03 -5.68
C GLY A 104 -20.72 19.33 -6.37
N SER A 105 -19.45 19.48 -6.74
CA SER A 105 -18.94 20.60 -7.54
C SER A 105 -19.08 20.42 -9.05
N ASN A 106 -19.79 19.38 -9.51
CA ASN A 106 -19.83 18.97 -10.92
C ASN A 106 -18.42 18.74 -11.50
N TYR A 107 -17.53 18.16 -10.68
CA TYR A 107 -16.15 17.86 -11.04
C TYR A 107 -15.32 19.08 -11.49
N GLN A 108 -15.71 20.30 -11.07
CA GLN A 108 -14.97 21.53 -11.38
C GLN A 108 -13.87 21.84 -10.36
N ASP A 109 -14.05 21.39 -9.13
CA ASP A 109 -13.11 21.64 -8.03
C ASP A 109 -12.63 20.33 -7.40
N TYR A 110 -11.38 20.32 -6.96
CA TYR A 110 -10.82 19.19 -6.22
C TYR A 110 -10.93 19.43 -4.71
N TYR A 111 -11.48 18.44 -4.01
CA TYR A 111 -11.55 18.42 -2.56
C TYR A 111 -10.90 17.15 -2.03
N TYR A 112 -10.34 17.24 -0.82
CA TYR A 112 -9.75 16.10 -0.14
C TYR A 112 -10.30 15.97 1.28
N GLU A 113 -10.22 14.76 1.81
CA GLU A 113 -10.44 14.44 3.21
C GLU A 113 -9.13 13.93 3.84
N PRO A 114 -8.85 14.22 5.12
CA PRO A 114 -7.74 13.60 5.82
C PRO A 114 -7.89 12.07 5.79
N PHE A 115 -6.76 11.35 5.67
CA PHE A 115 -6.75 9.88 5.67
C PHE A 115 -7.49 9.27 6.88
N THR A 116 -7.40 9.92 8.04
CA THR A 116 -8.09 9.49 9.26
C THR A 116 -9.61 9.51 9.15
N GLU A 117 -10.18 10.32 8.25
CA GLU A 117 -11.61 10.28 7.92
C GLU A 117 -11.93 9.14 6.97
N THR A 118 -11.07 8.89 5.97
CA THR A 118 -11.21 7.74 5.05
C THR A 118 -11.24 6.41 5.80
N LEU A 119 -10.42 6.23 6.85
CA LEU A 119 -10.36 5.01 7.68
C LEU A 119 -11.64 4.71 8.48
N LYS A 120 -12.57 5.66 8.61
CA LYS A 120 -13.81 5.44 9.37
C LYS A 120 -14.88 4.70 8.56
N ARG A 121 -14.61 4.41 7.28
CA ARG A 121 -15.55 3.80 6.33
C ARG A 121 -15.52 2.28 6.40
#